data_AF-A0A2R6E4V9-F1
#
_entry.id   AF-A0A2R6E4V9-F1
#
_cell.length_a   1.000
_cell.length_b   1.000
_cell.length_c   1.000
_cell.angle_alpha   90.00
_cell.angle_beta   90.00
_cell.angle_gamma   90.00
#
_symmetry.space_group_name_H-M   'P 1'
#
loop_
_entity.id
_entity.type
_entity.pdbx_description
1 polymer ?
#
loop_
_entity_poly.entity_id
_entity_poly.type
_entity_poly.pdbx_seq_one_letter_code
_entity_poly.pdbx_strand_id
1 'polypeptide(L)' 'MDDVVRALLDALAAADECEPVELDCTLQDHIDVDALESLLAHPDESWTLSFEVPDHSVTVTGDGVVLVDGDSVEREPPA' A
#
# COMPACT_ATOMS: atom_id res chain seq x y z
N MET A 1 -9.55 -11.30 0.00
CA MET A 1 -8.59 -11.65 1.07
C MET A 1 -7.24 -11.45 0.42
N ASP A 2 -6.34 -10.68 1.02
CA ASP A 2 -4.95 -10.45 0.58
C ASP A 2 -4.68 -9.47 -0.58
N ASP A 3 -5.67 -9.06 -1.40
CA ASP A 3 -5.40 -8.21 -2.58
C ASP A 3 -4.82 -6.82 -2.25
N VAL A 4 -5.31 -6.13 -1.21
CA VAL A 4 -4.79 -4.79 -0.84
C VAL A 4 -3.42 -4.87 -0.19
N VAL A 5 -3.18 -5.87 0.66
CA VAL A 5 -1.85 -6.10 1.26
C VAL A 5 -0.83 -6.39 0.16
N ARG A 6 -1.21 -7.21 -0.81
CA ARG A 6 -0.39 -7.46 -1.99
C ARG A 6 -0.18 -6.20 -2.83
N ALA A 7 -1.22 -5.40 -3.06
CA ALA A 7 -1.11 -4.14 -3.79
C ALA A 7 -0.18 -3.14 -3.07
N LEU A 8 -0.21 -3.11 -1.73
CA LEU A 8 0.73 -2.31 -0.93
C LEU A 8 2.17 -2.77 -1.13
N LEU A 9 2.41 -4.07 -1.01
CA LEU A 9 3.73 -4.65 -1.21
C LEU A 9 4.23 -4.41 -2.64
N ASP A 10 3.37 -4.57 -3.64
CA ASP A 10 3.70 -4.33 -5.06
C ASP A 10 4.01 -2.85 -5.33
N ALA A 11 3.24 -1.93 -4.74
CA ALA A 11 3.45 -0.50 -4.88
C ALA A 11 4.74 -0.03 -4.20
N LEU A 12 5.02 -0.53 -2.99
CA LEU A 12 6.27 -0.27 -2.28
C LEU A 12 7.47 -0.85 -3.03
N ALA A 13 7.36 -2.08 -3.51
CA ALA A 13 8.39 -2.74 -4.29
C ALA A 13 8.69 -1.99 -5.60
N ALA A 14 7.64 -1.52 -6.28
CA ALA A 14 7.77 -0.69 -7.48
C ALA A 14 8.44 0.66 -7.20
N ALA A 15 8.18 1.27 -6.04
CA ALA A 15 8.82 2.52 -5.64
C ALA A 15 10.31 2.35 -5.29
N ASP A 16 10.65 1.23 -4.64
CA ASP A 16 12.03 0.88 -4.27
C ASP A 16 12.82 0.19 -5.43
N GLU A 17 12.18 0.02 -6.59
CA GLU A 17 12.70 -0.72 -7.74
C GLU A 17 13.16 -2.16 -7.42
N CYS A 18 12.55 -2.76 -6.39
CA CYS A 18 12.87 -4.10 -5.89
C CYS A 18 11.68 -5.06 -6.04
N GLU A 19 11.89 -6.35 -5.78
CA GLU A 19 10.77 -7.29 -5.65
C GLU A 19 10.11 -7.17 -4.27
N PRO A 20 8.80 -7.45 -4.12
CA PRO A 20 8.11 -7.37 -2.84
C PRO A 20 8.65 -8.36 -1.78
N VAL A 21 9.40 -9.38 -2.21
CA VAL A 21 10.12 -10.32 -1.33
C VAL A 21 11.50 -9.80 -0.92
N GLU A 22 12.04 -8.82 -1.64
CA GLU A 22 13.33 -8.17 -1.40
C GLU A 22 13.19 -6.86 -0.62
N LEU A 23 11.96 -6.39 -0.37
CA LEU A 23 11.70 -5.30 0.56
C LEU A 23 12.31 -5.65 1.93
N ASP A 24 13.36 -4.92 2.30
CA ASP A 24 14.00 -5.04 3.63
C ASP A 24 13.08 -4.49 4.74
N CYS A 25 11.97 -3.85 4.35
CA CYS A 25 10.94 -3.31 5.23
C CYS A 25 9.81 -4.33 5.41
N THR A 26 9.50 -4.68 6.65
CA THR A 26 8.31 -5.48 6.91
C THR A 26 7.11 -4.56 7.08
N LEU A 27 6.09 -4.69 6.23
CA LEU A 27 4.91 -3.82 6.25
C LEU A 27 4.26 -3.75 7.64
N GLN A 28 4.21 -4.88 8.34
CA GLN A 28 3.69 -5.02 9.71
C GLN A 28 4.46 -4.21 10.77
N ASP A 29 5.68 -3.76 10.47
CA ASP A 29 6.50 -2.92 11.35
C ASP A 29 6.04 -1.45 11.30
N HIS A 30 5.48 -1.04 10.16
CA HIS A 30 5.02 0.32 9.90
C HIS A 30 3.49 0.47 10.03
N ILE A 31 2.74 -0.57 9.67
CA ILE A 31 1.29 -0.58 9.70
C ILE A 31 0.74 -1.95 10.13
N ASP A 32 -0.21 -1.95 11.06
CA ASP A 32 -0.95 -3.16 11.43
C ASP A 32 -1.80 -3.65 10.24
N VAL A 33 -1.35 -4.73 9.62
CA VAL A 33 -2.04 -5.37 8.49
C VAL A 33 -3.44 -5.83 8.92
N ASP A 34 -3.59 -6.41 10.11
CA ASP A 34 -4.89 -6.80 10.69
C ASP A 34 -5.84 -5.59 10.87
N ALA A 35 -5.31 -4.42 11.23
CA ALA A 35 -6.10 -3.21 11.38
C ALA A 35 -6.54 -2.66 10.02
N LEU A 36 -5.65 -2.70 9.01
CA LEU A 36 -5.98 -2.33 7.64
C LEU A 36 -7.05 -3.26 7.06
N GLU A 37 -6.93 -4.57 7.28
CA GLU A 37 -7.95 -5.54 6.87
C GLU A 37 -9.29 -5.28 7.58
N SER A 38 -9.26 -4.92 8.86
CA SER A 38 -10.47 -4.55 9.60
C SER A 38 -11.13 -3.28 9.05
N LEU A 39 -10.33 -2.31 8.59
CA LEU A 39 -10.83 -1.09 7.94
C LEU A 39 -11.42 -1.37 6.55
N LEU A 40 -10.79 -2.23 5.75
CA LEU A 40 -11.29 -2.65 4.44
C LEU A 40 -12.53 -3.55 4.54
N ALA A 41 -12.62 -4.34 5.60
CA ALA A 41 -13.82 -5.11 5.91
C ALA A 41 -14.97 -4.21 6.39
N HIS A 42 -14.68 -2.96 6.77
CA HIS A 42 -15.70 -2.00 7.13
C HIS A 42 -16.44 -1.55 5.85
N PRO A 43 -17.78 -1.51 5.86
CA PRO A 43 -18.57 -1.03 4.70
C PRO A 43 -18.41 0.47 4.42
N ASP A 44 -17.68 1.19 5.27
CA ASP A 44 -17.44 2.62 5.08
C ASP A 44 -16.09 2.78 4.37
N GLU A 45 -16.12 3.34 3.17
CA GLU A 45 -14.94 3.67 2.36
C GLU A 45 -14.41 5.10 2.66
N SER A 46 -15.07 5.83 3.56
CA SER A 46 -14.77 7.22 3.93
C SER A 46 -13.58 7.36 4.89
N TRP A 47 -12.61 6.45 4.80
CA TRP A 47 -11.37 6.53 5.56
C TRP A 47 -10.18 6.62 4.60
N THR A 48 -9.15 7.31 5.08
CA THR A 48 -7.88 7.43 4.39
C THR A 48 -6.82 7.23 5.44
N LEU A 49 -5.92 6.28 5.18
CA LEU A 49 -4.84 5.93 6.06
C LEU A 49 -3.55 6.25 5.34
N SER A 50 -2.75 7.16 5.91
CA SER A 50 -1.44 7.50 5.37
C SER A 50 -0.38 7.18 6.41
N PHE A 51 0.70 6.53 5.98
CA PHE A 51 1.81 6.14 6.82
C PHE A 51 3.13 6.31 6.06
N GLU A 52 4.21 6.55 6.81
CA GLU A 52 5.55 6.71 6.26
C GLU A 52 6.33 5.42 6.44
N VAL A 53 6.92 4.94 5.35
CA VAL A 53 7.93 3.89 5.36
C VAL A 53 9.30 4.53 5.15
N PRO A 54 10.42 3.82 5.36
CA PRO A 54 11.73 4.33 4.96
C PRO A 54 11.70 4.70 3.48
N ASP A 55 12.16 5.91 3.16
CA ASP A 55 12.28 6.46 1.80
C ASP A 55 10.96 6.76 1.05
N HIS A 56 9.78 6.38 1.55
CA HIS A 56 8.50 6.63 0.86
C HIS A 56 7.31 6.93 1.79
N SER A 57 6.33 7.68 1.28
CA SER A 57 5.03 7.87 1.96
C SER A 57 3.93 7.08 1.27
N VAL A 58 3.17 6.26 1.99
CA VAL A 58 2.08 5.46 1.43
C VAL A 58 0.74 5.98 1.93
N THR A 59 -0.22 6.13 1.02
CA THR A 59 -1.61 6.47 1.33
C THR A 59 -2.55 5.39 0.79
N VAL A 60 -3.44 4.91 1.65
CA VAL A 60 -4.47 3.92 1.33
C VAL A 60 -5.83 4.55 1.59
N THR A 61 -6.74 4.38 0.66
CA THR A 61 -8.14 4.80 0.83
C THR A 61 -9.04 3.59 1.01
N GLY A 62 -10.21 3.79 1.64
CA GLY A 62 -11.18 2.73 1.84
C GLY A 62 -11.76 2.11 0.57
N ASP A 63 -11.55 2.75 -0.59
CA ASP A 63 -11.89 2.21 -1.91
C ASP A 63 -10.83 1.21 -2.43
N GLY A 64 -9.74 1.00 -1.69
CA GLY A 64 -8.63 0.11 -2.05
C GLY A 64 -7.56 0.75 -2.94
N VAL A 65 -7.62 2.08 -3.16
CA VAL A 65 -6.57 2.80 -3.90
C VAL A 65 -5.36 3.00 -2.99
N VAL A 66 -4.18 2.64 -3.53
CA VAL A 66 -2.87 2.80 -2.90
C VAL A 66 -2.07 3.83 -3.68
N LEU A 67 -1.55 4.84 -2.99
CA LEU A 67 -0.68 5.89 -3.52
C LEU A 67 0.67 5.80 -2.81
N VAL A 68 1.76 5.93 -3.55
CA VAL A 68 3.13 5.94 -3.00
C VAL A 68 3.80 7.25 -3.44
N ASP A 69 4.33 7.98 -2.48
CA ASP A 69 4.85 9.35 -2.63
C ASP A 69 3.83 10.37 -3.18
N GLY A 70 2.54 10.03 -3.12
CA GLY A 70 1.46 10.80 -3.73
C GLY A 70 1.26 10.52 -5.23
N ASP A 71 2.08 9.66 -5.83
CA ASP A 71 1.85 9.10 -7.15
C ASP A 71 0.97 7.85 -7.00
N SER A 72 -0.16 7.84 -7.69
CA SER A 72 -0.91 6.60 -7.85
C SER A 72 -0.07 5.68 -8.71
N VAL A 73 0.18 4.45 -8.26
CA VAL A 73 0.72 3.38 -9.11
C VAL A 73 -0.31 2.99 -10.18
N GLU A 74 -0.67 3.93 -11.03
CA GLU A 74 -1.29 3.64 -12.31
C GLU A 74 -0.18 3.00 -13.12
N ARG A 75 -0.28 1.69 -13.32
CA ARG A 75 0.56 0.99 -14.28
C ARG A 75 0.40 1.68 -15.63
N GLU A 76 1.29 2.61 -15.96
CA GLU A 76 1.38 3.20 -17.29
C GLU A 76 1.66 2.03 -18.26
N PRO A 77 0.77 1.74 -19.23
CA PRO A 77 1.04 0.69 -20.20
C PRO A 77 2.17 1.19 -21.10
N PRO A 78 3.29 0.45 -21.27
CA PRO A 78 4.28 0.83 -22.26
C PRO A 78 3.63 0.79 -23.66
N ALA A 79 3.83 1.89 -24.40
CA ALA A 79 3.28 2.18 -25.72
C ALA A 79 3.64 1.16 -26.82
#